data_AF-A0A963UED9-F1
#
_entry.id   AF-A0A963UED9-F1
#
_cell.length_a   1.000
_cell.length_b   1.000
_cell.length_c   1.000
_cell.angle_alpha   90.00
_cell.angle_beta   90.00
_cell.angle_gamma   90.00
#
_symmetry.space_group_name_H-M   'P 1'
#
loop_
_entity.id
_entity.type
_entity.pdbx_description
1 polymer ?
#
loop_
_entity_poly.entity_id
_entity_poly.type
_entity_poly.pdbx_seq_one_letter_code
_entity_poly.pdbx_strand_id
1 'polypeptide(L)' 'MRYDDAFANAKYIINGAQFPQRWADAAARFRADLGDSARLGVSYGDAPAEWFDLFLPEGTP' A
#
# COMPACT_ATOMS: atom_id res chain seq x y z
N MET A 1 -17.57 -20.72 9.76
CA MET A 1 -18.02 -21.21 8.43
C MET A 1 -17.06 -22.28 7.92
N ARG A 2 -17.45 -23.10 6.93
CA ARG A 2 -16.70 -24.30 6.48
C ARG A 2 -15.30 -23.99 5.90
N TYR A 3 -15.10 -22.82 5.31
CA TYR A 3 -13.89 -22.49 4.54
C TYR A 3 -13.06 -21.36 5.13
N ASP A 4 -13.40 -20.85 6.31
CA ASP A 4 -12.67 -19.72 6.92
C ASP A 4 -11.18 -20.02 7.07
N ASP A 5 -10.85 -21.26 7.45
CA ASP A 5 -9.46 -21.70 7.57
C ASP A 5 -8.74 -21.81 6.22
N ALA A 6 -9.44 -22.33 5.20
CA ALA A 6 -8.88 -22.56 3.88
C ALA A 6 -8.53 -21.25 3.14
N PHE A 7 -9.23 -20.15 3.46
CA PHE A 7 -8.98 -18.83 2.89
C PHE A 7 -8.20 -17.90 3.83
N ALA A 8 -7.74 -18.37 4.99
CA ALA A 8 -6.96 -17.58 5.93
C ALA A 8 -5.48 -17.49 5.51
N ASN A 9 -5.20 -16.77 4.43
CA ASN A 9 -3.87 -16.66 3.80
C ASN A 9 -2.72 -16.34 4.76
N ALA A 10 -2.97 -15.54 5.81
CA ALA A 10 -1.94 -15.15 6.78
C ALA A 10 -1.76 -16.14 7.94
N LYS A 11 -2.71 -17.06 8.18
CA LYS A 11 -2.78 -17.85 9.42
C LYS A 11 -1.57 -18.76 9.65
N TYR A 12 -1.05 -19.35 8.58
CA TYR A 12 0.05 -20.30 8.64
C TYR A 12 1.40 -19.70 8.19
N ILE A 13 1.43 -18.39 7.92
CA ILE A 13 2.66 -17.64 7.66
C ILE A 13 3.22 -17.20 9.01
N ILE A 14 4.50 -17.49 9.26
CA ILE A 14 5.19 -17.02 10.48
C ILE A 14 5.10 -15.50 10.54
N ASN A 15 4.59 -14.97 11.65
CA ASN A 15 4.31 -13.53 11.84
C ASN A 15 3.35 -12.93 10.79
N GLY A 16 2.49 -13.74 10.16
CA GLY A 16 1.53 -13.33 9.13
C GLY A 16 0.69 -12.10 9.53
N ALA A 17 0.25 -12.07 10.79
CA ALA A 17 -0.54 -10.96 11.34
C ALA A 17 0.23 -9.64 11.47
N GLN A 18 1.56 -9.64 11.43
CA GLN A 18 2.39 -8.43 11.58
C GLN A 18 2.65 -7.71 10.26
N PHE A 19 2.48 -8.38 9.12
CA PHE A 19 2.77 -7.79 7.81
C PHE A 19 1.94 -6.53 7.48
N PRO A 20 0.64 -6.43 7.80
CA PRO A 20 -0.14 -5.22 7.55
C PRO A 20 0.49 -3.96 8.17
N GLN A 21 0.92 -4.03 9.43
CA GLN A 21 1.57 -2.89 10.08
C GLN A 21 2.92 -2.58 9.45
N ARG A 22 3.74 -3.61 9.18
CA ARG A 22 5.05 -3.44 8.52
C ARG A 22 4.93 -2.78 7.14
N TRP A 23 3.92 -3.15 6.36
CA TRP A 23 3.67 -2.54 5.05
C TRP A 23 3.20 -1.10 5.17
N ALA A 24 2.31 -0.80 6.10
CA ALA A 24 1.85 0.58 6.36
C ALA A 24 3.02 1.49 6.75
N ASP A 25 3.88 1.05 7.67
CA ASP A 25 5.05 1.79 8.14
C ASP A 25 6.06 2.01 7.01
N ALA A 26 6.37 0.96 6.24
CA ALA A 26 7.30 1.04 5.12
C ALA A 26 6.78 1.96 4.00
N ALA A 27 5.50 1.89 3.66
CA ALA A 27 4.89 2.75 2.65
C ALA A 27 4.84 4.22 3.10
N ALA A 28 4.54 4.49 4.38
CA ALA A 28 4.58 5.84 4.93
C ALA A 28 5.98 6.44 4.85
N ARG A 29 7.00 5.66 5.25
CA ARG A 29 8.40 6.07 5.14
C ARG A 29 8.83 6.31 3.70
N PHE A 30 8.49 5.40 2.78
CA PHE A 30 8.82 5.55 1.35
C PHE A 30 8.25 6.83 0.75
N ARG A 31 6.99 7.15 1.04
CA ARG A 31 6.37 8.42 0.58
C ARG A 31 7.07 9.65 1.15
N ALA A 32 7.48 9.60 2.43
CA ALA A 32 8.20 10.69 3.06
C ALA A 32 9.61 10.87 2.46
N ASP A 33 10.31 9.78 2.17
CA ASP A 33 11.66 9.79 1.62
C ASP A 33 11.71 10.31 0.17
N LEU A 34 10.66 10.11 -0.62
CA LEU A 34 10.57 10.54 -2.03
C LEU A 34 10.31 12.05 -2.23
N GLY A 35 9.72 12.73 -1.25
CA GLY A 35 9.41 14.16 -1.34
C GLY A 35 8.65 14.53 -2.62
N ASP A 36 9.17 15.52 -3.35
CA ASP A 36 8.54 16.09 -4.57
C ASP A 36 8.36 15.09 -5.72
N SER A 37 9.09 13.97 -5.71
CA SER A 37 8.93 12.89 -6.70
C SER A 37 7.71 11.99 -6.43
N ALA A 38 6.99 12.20 -5.32
CA ALA A 38 5.74 11.50 -5.01
C ALA A 38 4.53 12.43 -5.15
N ARG A 39 3.65 12.13 -6.11
CA ARG A 39 2.34 12.76 -6.25
C ARG A 39 1.29 11.87 -5.59
N LEU A 40 0.91 12.21 -4.37
CA LEU A 40 0.02 11.40 -3.55
C LEU A 40 -1.44 11.77 -3.78
N GLY A 41 -2.34 10.79 -3.73
CA GLY A 41 -3.79 11.05 -3.71
C GLY A 41 -4.36 11.67 -4.99
N VAL A 42 -3.79 11.37 -6.15
CA VAL A 42 -4.28 11.86 -7.44
C VAL A 42 -5.63 11.19 -7.73
N SER A 43 -6.70 11.98 -7.80
CA SER A 43 -8.03 11.50 -8.16
C SER A 43 -8.12 11.19 -9.66
N TYR A 44 -8.81 10.09 -9.99
CA TYR A 44 -9.20 9.76 -11.37
C TYR A 44 -10.73 9.73 -11.57
N GLY A 45 -11.50 10.02 -10.52
CA GLY A 45 -12.95 9.97 -10.53
C GLY A 45 -13.56 10.63 -9.29
N ASP A 46 -14.89 10.67 -9.25
CA ASP A 46 -15.66 11.42 -8.26
C ASP A 46 -15.82 10.68 -6.92
N ALA A 47 -15.65 9.35 -6.91
CA ALA A 47 -15.84 8.58 -5.68
C ALA A 47 -14.62 8.71 -4.74
N PRO A 48 -14.82 8.70 -3.40
CA PRO A 48 -13.72 8.86 -2.45
C PRO A 48 -12.58 7.83 -2.55
N ALA A 49 -12.83 6.67 -3.18
CA ALA A 49 -11.84 5.60 -3.39
C ALA A 49 -11.21 5.60 -4.79
N GLU A 50 -11.55 6.56 -5.65
CA GLU A 50 -11.03 6.67 -7.03
C GLU A 50 -9.79 7.56 -7.08
N TRP A 51 -8.71 7.10 -6.43
CA TRP A 51 -7.44 7.81 -6.38
C TRP A 51 -6.24 6.86 -6.41
N PHE A 52 -5.06 7.40 -6.71
CA PHE A 52 -3.80 6.68 -6.73
C PHE A 52 -2.62 7.56 -6.31
N ASP A 53 -1.51 6.92 -5.92
CA ASP A 53 -0.22 7.58 -5.76
C ASP A 53 0.63 7.37 -7.02
N LEU A 54 1.25 8.44 -7.54
CA LEU A 54 2.17 8.39 -8.68
C LEU A 54 3.59 8.73 -8.22
N PHE A 55 4.51 7.78 -8.39
CA PHE A 55 5.92 7.94 -8.06
C PHE A 55 6.76 8.10 -9.32
N LEU A 56 7.58 9.14 -9.38
CA LEU A 56 8.38 9.48 -10.55
C LEU A 56 9.85 9.02 -10.38
N PRO A 57 10.53 8.62 -11.47
CA PRO A 57 11.96 8.37 -11.45
C PRO A 57 12.76 9.67 -11.27
N GLU A 58 14.05 9.53 -11.02
CA GLU A 58 14.98 10.65 -11.17
C GLU A 58 15.13 11.01 -12.66
N GLY A 59 14.98 12.30 -12.98
CA GLY A 59 15.02 12.81 -14.36
C GLY A 59 13.64 13.02 -14.99
N THR A 60 13.61 13.44 -16.27
CA THR A 60 12.37 13.66 -17.01
C THR A 60 11.83 12.32 -17.54
N PRO A 61 10.61 11.89 -17.16
CA PRO A 61 9.97 10.67 -17.66
C PRO A 61 9.65 10.72 -19.16
#